data_AF-A0A354FFC7-F1
#
_entry.id   AF-A0A354FFC7-F1
#
_cell.length_a   1.000
_cell.length_b   1.000
_cell.length_c   1.000
_cell.angle_alpha   90.00
_cell.angle_beta   90.00
_cell.angle_gamma   90.00
#
_symmetry.space_group_name_H-M   'P 1'
#
loop_
_entity.id
_entity.type
_entity.pdbx_description
1 polymer ?
#
loop_
_entity_poly.entity_id
_entity_poly.type
_entity_poly.pdbx_seq_one_letter_code
_entity_poly.pdbx_strand_id
1 'polypeptide(L)'
;MKFTLKSPFSPTGDQPKAISSLSTGITSGMPFQTLLGVTGSGKTFTIAGVIQEVQKPTLVMAPNKTLAAQLCGEFREFFPDHAVEYFVSYYDYFQPEAYVPSTDTYIEKDSSLNEELDRLRHSATASTFERDDVIIVASVSCIYGLGSPVYYREMMVSLRQGMNIDRDEVIERLVDIHYQRNDYEFERGRFRVRGDVLEIFPSSFTEKALRVEFFGDEIDRILEIDTLTGEVLARRLHAVVFPASHYVTAPEQMEKAIQGIEEELEERLQELHREEKLLEAQRLEQRTRYDLEMMREVGICKGIENYSRHLTGRKPGEPPYCLLDFFPEDFLVVIDESHITVPQINGMYAGDFSRKSTLVDYGFRLPSALDNRPLRFDEFL
;
A
#
# COMPACT_ATOMS: atom_id res chain seq x y z
N MET A 1 -15.42 -3.77 -14.82
CA MET A 1 -16.60 -4.67 -15.00
C MET A 1 -17.73 -4.18 -14.08
N LYS A 2 -18.95 -4.75 -14.14
CA LYS A 2 -20.03 -4.38 -13.20
C LYS A 2 -20.10 -5.37 -12.03
N PHE A 3 -20.24 -4.87 -10.81
CA PHE A 3 -20.51 -5.69 -9.62
C PHE A 3 -21.81 -6.50 -9.79
N THR A 4 -21.72 -7.79 -9.47
CA THR A 4 -22.81 -8.76 -9.51
C THR A 4 -22.84 -9.50 -8.17
N LEU A 5 -23.86 -9.21 -7.36
CA LEU A 5 -24.11 -9.84 -6.07
C LEU A 5 -24.64 -11.26 -6.29
N LYS A 6 -23.92 -12.25 -5.78
CA LYS A 6 -24.36 -13.65 -5.71
C LYS A 6 -24.76 -13.98 -4.28
N SER A 7 -26.01 -14.37 -4.09
CA SER A 7 -26.53 -14.79 -2.80
C SER A 7 -27.75 -15.70 -3.00
N PRO A 8 -27.93 -16.75 -2.17
CA PRO A 8 -29.16 -17.52 -2.15
C PRO A 8 -30.33 -16.74 -1.51
N PHE A 9 -30.05 -15.60 -0.89
CA PHE A 9 -31.02 -14.76 -0.20
C PHE A 9 -31.42 -13.55 -1.05
N SER A 10 -32.67 -13.13 -0.93
CA SER A 10 -33.14 -11.84 -1.44
C SER A 10 -33.27 -10.84 -0.29
N PRO A 11 -33.13 -9.53 -0.53
CA PRO A 11 -33.38 -8.52 0.50
C PRO A 11 -34.78 -8.69 1.13
N THR A 12 -34.85 -8.74 2.46
CA THR A 12 -36.10 -8.92 3.21
C THR A 12 -36.27 -7.87 4.31
N GLY A 13 -37.47 -7.75 4.87
CA GLY A 13 -37.78 -6.77 5.91
C GLY A 13 -37.53 -5.34 5.43
N ASP A 14 -36.74 -4.57 6.19
CA ASP A 14 -36.40 -3.18 5.87
C ASP A 14 -35.22 -3.04 4.88
N GLN A 15 -34.52 -4.13 4.55
CA GLN A 15 -33.34 -4.09 3.68
C GLN A 15 -33.62 -3.48 2.30
N PRO A 16 -34.71 -3.81 1.56
CA PRO A 16 -34.97 -3.21 0.25
C PRO A 16 -35.09 -1.68 0.32
N LYS A 17 -35.74 -1.16 1.36
CA LYS A 17 -35.91 0.29 1.58
C LYS A 17 -34.60 0.96 1.97
N ALA A 18 -33.78 0.30 2.79
CA ALA A 18 -32.47 0.79 3.18
C ALA A 18 -31.52 0.88 1.97
N ILE A 19 -31.45 -0.18 1.16
CA ILE A 19 -30.67 -0.23 -0.07
C ILE A 19 -31.08 0.92 -1.00
N SER A 20 -32.37 1.00 -1.35
CA SER A 20 -32.87 2.02 -2.27
C SER A 20 -32.63 3.45 -1.78
N SER A 21 -32.83 3.71 -0.48
CA SER A 21 -32.58 5.03 0.12
C SER A 21 -31.10 5.43 0.03
N LEU A 22 -30.19 4.53 0.42
CA LEU A 22 -28.75 4.78 0.42
C LEU A 22 -28.22 4.97 -1.01
N SER A 23 -28.61 4.10 -1.94
CA SER A 23 -28.21 4.19 -3.35
C SER A 23 -28.71 5.50 -3.99
N THR A 24 -29.94 5.93 -3.67
CA THR A 24 -30.48 7.22 -4.14
C THR A 24 -29.70 8.38 -3.54
N GLY A 25 -29.35 8.34 -2.25
CA GLY A 25 -28.50 9.35 -1.62
C GLY A 25 -27.12 9.46 -2.28
N ILE A 26 -26.48 8.32 -2.58
CA ILE A 26 -25.16 8.29 -3.22
C ILE A 26 -25.23 8.87 -4.64
N THR A 27 -26.21 8.43 -5.43
CA THR A 27 -26.38 8.88 -6.83
C THR A 27 -26.86 10.33 -6.94
N SER A 28 -27.48 10.87 -5.89
CA SER A 28 -27.84 12.30 -5.79
C SER A 28 -26.72 13.19 -5.23
N GLY A 29 -25.55 12.61 -4.91
CA GLY A 29 -24.37 13.34 -4.45
C GLY A 29 -24.38 13.72 -2.96
N MET A 30 -25.14 12.99 -2.12
CA MET A 30 -25.06 13.19 -0.67
C MET A 30 -23.71 12.65 -0.13
N PRO A 31 -22.85 13.51 0.46
CA PRO A 31 -21.51 13.10 0.87
C PRO A 31 -21.50 12.18 2.09
N PHE A 32 -22.45 12.36 3.02
CA PHE A 32 -22.52 11.59 4.27
C PHE A 32 -23.90 11.00 4.48
N GLN A 33 -23.94 9.71 4.77
CA GLN A 33 -25.16 8.95 5.06
C GLN A 33 -24.91 7.95 6.18
N THR A 34 -25.95 7.62 6.93
CA THR A 34 -25.85 6.70 8.08
C THR A 34 -26.90 5.60 7.97
N LEU A 35 -26.44 4.35 7.91
CA LEU A 35 -27.29 3.17 8.07
C LEU A 35 -27.45 2.83 9.56
N LEU A 36 -28.58 3.20 10.16
CA LEU A 36 -28.90 2.81 11.53
C LEU A 36 -29.47 1.38 11.58
N GLY A 37 -28.59 0.38 11.48
CA GLY A 37 -28.94 -1.03 11.54
C GLY A 37 -28.78 -1.65 12.93
N VAL A 38 -29.78 -2.37 13.41
CA VAL A 38 -29.66 -3.21 14.62
C VAL A 38 -28.74 -4.41 14.38
N THR A 39 -28.11 -4.94 15.42
CA THR A 39 -27.27 -6.15 15.32
C THR A 39 -28.09 -7.33 14.77
N GLY A 40 -27.52 -8.08 13.82
CA GLY A 40 -28.18 -9.23 13.19
C GLY A 40 -29.16 -8.88 12.07
N SER A 41 -29.32 -7.61 11.68
CA SER A 41 -30.23 -7.21 10.58
C SER A 41 -29.69 -7.48 9.16
N GLY A 42 -28.49 -8.06 9.03
CA GLY A 42 -27.84 -8.27 7.74
C GLY A 42 -27.27 -6.97 7.14
N LYS A 43 -26.56 -6.17 7.95
CA LYS A 43 -25.94 -4.90 7.52
C LYS A 43 -24.98 -5.10 6.33
N THR A 44 -24.11 -6.11 6.38
CA THR A 44 -23.18 -6.41 5.28
C THR A 44 -23.92 -6.69 3.97
N PHE A 45 -24.98 -7.50 4.01
CA PHE A 45 -25.79 -7.81 2.82
C PHE A 45 -26.52 -6.56 2.27
N THR A 46 -26.95 -5.66 3.16
CA THR A 46 -27.54 -4.37 2.78
C THR A 46 -26.50 -3.52 2.03
N ILE A 47 -25.28 -3.41 2.57
CA ILE A 47 -24.18 -2.68 1.92
C ILE A 47 -23.78 -3.34 0.60
N ALA A 48 -23.73 -4.67 0.51
CA ALA A 48 -23.47 -5.37 -0.74
C ALA A 48 -24.53 -5.04 -1.82
N GLY A 49 -25.80 -4.95 -1.42
CA GLY A 49 -26.88 -4.46 -2.30
C GLY A 49 -26.64 -3.04 -2.78
N VAL A 50 -26.21 -2.13 -1.90
CA VAL A 50 -25.85 -0.75 -2.26
C VAL A 50 -24.69 -0.72 -3.25
N ILE A 51 -23.60 -1.46 -2.99
CA ILE A 51 -22.42 -1.53 -3.89
C ILE A 51 -22.85 -2.01 -5.29
N GLN A 52 -23.71 -3.03 -5.37
CA GLN A 52 -24.27 -3.50 -6.63
C GLN A 52 -25.14 -2.43 -7.32
N GLU A 53 -25.89 -1.61 -6.60
CA GLU A 53 -26.72 -0.58 -7.24
C GLU A 53 -25.89 0.62 -7.73
N VAL A 54 -24.91 1.06 -6.95
CA VAL A 54 -24.13 2.27 -7.25
C VAL A 54 -22.92 2.03 -8.16
N GLN A 55 -22.41 0.79 -8.21
CA GLN A 55 -21.35 0.38 -9.13
C GLN A 55 -20.03 1.19 -8.98
N LYS A 56 -19.65 1.50 -7.74
CA LYS A 56 -18.41 2.23 -7.43
C LYS A 56 -17.39 1.33 -6.74
N PRO A 57 -16.08 1.47 -7.05
CA PRO A 57 -15.03 0.92 -6.22
C PRO A 57 -15.27 1.31 -4.76
N THR A 58 -15.11 0.38 -3.83
CA THR A 58 -15.52 0.60 -2.44
C THR A 58 -14.40 0.27 -1.45
N LEU A 59 -14.09 1.21 -0.56
CA LEU A 59 -13.28 1.00 0.62
C LEU A 59 -14.19 0.73 1.83
N VAL A 60 -14.05 -0.43 2.46
CA VAL A 60 -14.77 -0.79 3.69
C VAL A 60 -13.79 -0.73 4.86
N MET A 61 -13.97 0.22 5.77
CA MET A 61 -13.12 0.39 6.95
C MET A 61 -13.71 -0.33 8.16
N ALA A 62 -12.89 -1.11 8.85
CA ALA A 62 -13.24 -1.81 10.08
C ALA A 62 -12.28 -1.45 11.24
N PRO A 63 -12.75 -1.45 12.50
CA PRO A 63 -11.99 -0.99 13.65
C PRO A 63 -10.85 -1.94 14.08
N ASN A 64 -10.89 -3.20 13.64
CA ASN A 64 -9.88 -4.21 13.98
C ASN A 64 -9.72 -5.30 12.90
N LYS A 65 -8.60 -6.03 12.96
CA LYS A 65 -8.25 -7.07 11.97
C LYS A 65 -9.27 -8.21 11.90
N THR A 66 -9.85 -8.60 13.04
CA THR A 66 -10.84 -9.70 13.11
C THR A 66 -12.10 -9.38 12.34
N LEU A 67 -12.70 -8.21 12.61
CA LEU A 67 -13.91 -7.75 11.92
C LEU A 67 -13.62 -7.48 10.44
N ALA A 68 -12.46 -6.91 10.12
CA ALA A 68 -12.03 -6.74 8.73
C ALA A 68 -11.95 -8.09 7.99
N ALA A 69 -11.41 -9.14 8.63
CA ALA A 69 -11.30 -10.46 8.02
C ALA A 69 -12.68 -11.10 7.81
N GLN A 70 -13.59 -10.95 8.78
CA GLN A 70 -14.97 -11.42 8.67
C GLN A 70 -15.69 -10.75 7.50
N LEU A 71 -15.66 -9.41 7.43
CA LEU A 71 -16.28 -8.65 6.35
C LEU A 71 -15.67 -9.02 4.98
N CYS A 72 -14.35 -9.20 4.90
CA CYS A 72 -13.69 -9.64 3.68
C CYS A 72 -14.18 -11.02 3.22
N GLY A 73 -14.33 -11.97 4.15
CA GLY A 73 -14.94 -13.27 3.87
C GLY A 73 -16.37 -13.15 3.34
N GLU A 74 -17.22 -12.38 4.03
CA GLU A 74 -18.61 -12.15 3.62
C GLU A 74 -18.69 -11.50 2.23
N PHE A 75 -17.89 -10.47 1.95
CA PHE A 75 -17.87 -9.83 0.63
C PHE A 75 -17.34 -10.77 -0.46
N ARG A 76 -16.38 -11.66 -0.17
CA ARG A 76 -15.92 -12.68 -1.13
C ARG A 76 -17.02 -13.67 -1.49
N GLU A 77 -17.83 -14.07 -0.52
CA GLU A 77 -19.00 -14.92 -0.78
C GLU A 77 -20.06 -14.19 -1.62
N PHE A 78 -20.28 -12.90 -1.35
CA PHE A 78 -21.22 -12.06 -2.10
C PHE A 78 -20.74 -11.68 -3.51
N PHE A 79 -19.44 -11.54 -3.72
CA PHE A 79 -18.85 -11.06 -4.97
C PHE A 79 -17.69 -11.97 -5.44
N PRO A 80 -17.92 -13.27 -5.67
CA PRO A 80 -16.85 -14.24 -5.95
C PRO A 80 -16.16 -14.05 -7.32
N ASP A 81 -16.76 -13.28 -8.22
CA ASP A 81 -16.22 -12.98 -9.55
C ASP A 81 -15.50 -11.61 -9.61
N HIS A 82 -15.45 -10.87 -8.49
CA HIS A 82 -14.90 -9.52 -8.40
C HIS A 82 -13.68 -9.48 -7.47
N ALA A 83 -12.93 -8.37 -7.50
CA ALA A 83 -11.77 -8.21 -6.64
C ALA A 83 -12.22 -7.79 -5.24
N VAL A 84 -12.25 -8.75 -4.31
CA VAL A 84 -12.48 -8.50 -2.88
C VAL A 84 -11.17 -8.69 -2.13
N GLU A 85 -10.57 -7.56 -1.82
CA GLU A 85 -9.19 -7.43 -1.36
C GLU A 85 -9.13 -7.07 0.12
N TYR A 86 -7.98 -7.36 0.74
CA TYR A 86 -7.77 -7.19 2.18
C TYR A 86 -6.56 -6.30 2.44
N PHE A 87 -6.75 -5.20 3.18
CA PHE A 87 -5.69 -4.22 3.42
C PHE A 87 -5.58 -3.84 4.89
N VAL A 88 -4.73 -4.56 5.61
CA VAL A 88 -4.42 -4.28 7.02
C VAL A 88 -2.92 -4.12 7.23
N SER A 89 -2.53 -3.82 8.46
CA SER A 89 -1.11 -3.88 8.84
C SER A 89 -0.58 -5.31 8.63
N TYR A 90 0.38 -5.42 7.74
CA TYR A 90 1.23 -6.57 7.45
C TYR A 90 2.24 -6.93 8.54
N TYR A 91 2.22 -6.26 9.69
CA TYR A 91 3.00 -6.66 10.85
C TYR A 91 2.21 -7.65 11.72
N ASP A 92 2.81 -8.81 12.01
CA ASP A 92 2.35 -9.72 13.08
C ASP A 92 2.74 -9.17 14.45
N TYR A 93 3.95 -8.61 14.53
CA TYR A 93 4.47 -7.88 15.68
C TYR A 93 5.09 -6.57 15.19
N PHE A 94 4.83 -5.48 15.90
CA PHE A 94 5.39 -4.18 15.58
C PHE A 94 5.69 -3.40 16.85
N GLN A 95 6.97 -3.09 17.03
CA GLN A 95 7.47 -2.12 17.99
C GLN A 95 7.95 -0.89 17.23
N PRO A 96 7.30 0.27 17.40
CA PRO A 96 7.76 1.48 16.75
C PRO A 96 9.10 1.94 17.35
N GLU A 97 9.89 2.61 16.52
CA GLU A 97 11.03 3.40 17.00
C GLU A 97 10.53 4.45 18.01
N ALA A 98 11.17 4.55 19.16
CA ALA A 98 10.81 5.54 20.17
C ALA A 98 12.03 5.90 21.03
N TYR A 99 11.95 7.05 21.67
CA TYR A 99 12.92 7.47 22.67
C TYR A 99 12.16 7.90 23.92
N VAL A 100 12.62 7.44 25.08
CA VAL A 100 12.02 7.74 26.39
C VAL A 100 12.99 8.62 27.16
N PRO A 101 12.79 9.96 27.19
CA PRO A 101 13.76 10.88 27.77
C PRO A 101 13.97 10.68 29.27
N SER A 102 12.94 10.26 30.00
CA SER A 102 13.01 10.07 31.45
C SER A 102 13.97 8.95 31.88
N THR A 103 14.26 8.00 30.99
CA THR A 103 15.16 6.87 31.25
C THR A 103 16.33 6.81 30.28
N ASP A 104 16.51 7.84 29.43
CA ASP A 104 17.51 7.89 28.35
C ASP A 104 17.55 6.59 27.54
N THR A 105 16.37 6.07 27.21
CA THR A 105 16.23 4.75 26.55
C THR A 105 15.78 4.93 25.12
N TYR A 106 16.65 4.55 24.19
CA TYR A 106 16.29 4.39 22.79
C TYR A 106 15.73 2.98 22.54
N ILE A 107 14.55 2.93 21.94
CA ILE A 107 13.85 1.71 21.59
C ILE A 107 13.95 1.56 20.08
N GLU A 108 14.70 0.55 19.64
CA GLU A 108 14.81 0.22 18.23
C GLU A 108 13.47 -0.25 17.65
N LYS A 109 13.25 0.10 16.37
CA LYS A 109 12.20 -0.50 15.57
C LYS A 109 12.49 -1.99 15.43
N ASP A 110 11.56 -2.79 15.92
CA ASP A 110 11.56 -4.24 15.75
C ASP A 110 10.19 -4.67 15.22
N SER A 111 10.17 -5.57 14.27
CA SER A 111 8.94 -5.94 13.59
C SER A 111 9.05 -7.28 12.89
N SER A 112 7.99 -8.07 13.00
CA SER A 112 7.81 -9.29 12.21
C SER A 112 6.80 -9.03 11.12
N LEU A 113 7.22 -9.21 9.87
CA LEU A 113 6.35 -9.11 8.70
C LEU A 113 5.58 -10.41 8.50
N ASN A 114 4.32 -10.27 8.12
CA ASN A 114 3.48 -11.35 7.65
C ASN A 114 3.41 -11.28 6.13
N GLU A 115 4.09 -12.21 5.47
CA GLU A 115 4.21 -12.20 4.01
C GLU A 115 2.86 -12.31 3.30
N GLU A 116 1.90 -13.05 3.86
CA GLU A 116 0.58 -13.19 3.26
C GLU A 116 -0.23 -11.89 3.37
N LEU A 117 -0.13 -11.16 4.49
CA LEU A 117 -0.76 -9.85 4.60
C LEU A 117 -0.10 -8.82 3.67
N ASP A 118 1.22 -8.87 3.51
CA ASP A 118 1.94 -8.04 2.54
C ASP A 118 1.46 -8.31 1.11
N ARG A 119 1.32 -9.59 0.75
CA ARG A 119 0.74 -10.01 -0.54
C ARG A 119 -0.62 -9.41 -0.79
N LEU A 120 -1.51 -9.52 0.20
CA LEU A 120 -2.87 -9.03 0.12
C LEU A 120 -2.90 -7.50 -0.07
N ARG A 121 -1.94 -6.76 0.50
CA ARG A 121 -1.80 -5.32 0.25
C ARG A 121 -1.35 -5.00 -1.16
N HIS A 122 -0.39 -5.77 -1.71
CA HIS A 122 0.01 -5.65 -3.11
C HIS A 122 -1.15 -6.00 -4.06
N SER A 123 -1.90 -7.06 -3.77
CA SER A 123 -3.12 -7.44 -4.50
C SER A 123 -4.17 -6.32 -4.49
N ALA A 124 -4.41 -5.71 -3.32
CA ALA A 124 -5.36 -4.62 -3.14
C ALA A 124 -4.99 -3.38 -3.98
N THR A 125 -3.74 -2.92 -3.89
CA THR A 125 -3.25 -1.74 -4.62
C THR A 125 -3.10 -1.97 -6.11
N ALA A 126 -2.73 -3.17 -6.55
CA ALA A 126 -2.72 -3.52 -7.97
C ALA A 126 -4.14 -3.55 -8.55
N SER A 127 -5.10 -4.12 -7.81
CA SER A 127 -6.48 -4.25 -8.26
C SER A 127 -7.13 -2.91 -8.59
N THR A 128 -6.84 -1.84 -7.85
CA THR A 128 -7.41 -0.51 -8.13
C THR A 128 -6.96 0.08 -9.46
N PHE A 129 -5.83 -0.36 -10.02
CA PHE A 129 -5.36 0.06 -11.34
C PHE A 129 -5.81 -0.86 -12.48
N GLU A 130 -6.10 -2.12 -12.19
CA GLU A 130 -6.47 -3.11 -13.21
C GLU A 130 -7.98 -3.14 -13.50
N ARG A 131 -8.82 -2.76 -12.52
CA ARG A 131 -10.27 -2.92 -12.61
C ARG A 131 -11.06 -1.95 -11.72
N ASP A 132 -12.30 -1.70 -12.13
CA ASP A 132 -13.26 -0.85 -11.38
C ASP A 132 -14.12 -1.65 -10.38
N ASP A 133 -14.22 -2.97 -10.54
CA ASP A 133 -15.02 -3.84 -9.67
C ASP A 133 -14.22 -4.32 -8.45
N VAL A 134 -13.75 -3.37 -7.64
CA VAL A 134 -12.88 -3.59 -6.47
C VAL A 134 -13.57 -3.20 -5.16
N ILE A 135 -13.57 -4.10 -4.20
CA ILE A 135 -13.92 -3.86 -2.80
C ILE A 135 -12.67 -4.12 -1.96
N ILE A 136 -12.16 -3.11 -1.26
CA ILE A 136 -11.04 -3.30 -0.33
C ILE A 136 -11.57 -3.21 1.09
N VAL A 137 -11.44 -4.28 1.85
CA VAL A 137 -11.72 -4.26 3.29
C VAL A 137 -10.43 -3.95 4.04
N ALA A 138 -10.42 -2.84 4.78
CA ALA A 138 -9.23 -2.29 5.40
C ALA A 138 -9.40 -1.96 6.88
N SER A 139 -8.29 -1.97 7.61
CA SER A 139 -8.20 -1.28 8.90
C SER A 139 -7.79 0.18 8.71
N VAL A 140 -7.56 0.93 9.79
CA VAL A 140 -6.91 2.25 9.74
C VAL A 140 -5.53 2.25 9.06
N SER A 141 -4.98 1.08 8.67
CA SER A 141 -3.81 1.06 7.78
C SER A 141 -4.04 1.78 6.45
N CYS A 142 -5.28 1.97 5.98
CA CYS A 142 -5.56 2.66 4.73
C CYS A 142 -5.22 4.16 4.76
N ILE A 143 -5.16 4.78 5.95
CA ILE A 143 -4.81 6.20 6.12
C ILE A 143 -3.31 6.41 6.40
N TYR A 144 -2.51 5.35 6.42
CA TYR A 144 -1.06 5.45 6.59
C TYR A 144 -0.36 5.64 5.26
N GLY A 145 0.78 6.35 5.32
CA GLY A 145 1.59 6.66 4.16
C GLY A 145 2.00 5.44 3.33
N LEU A 146 1.78 5.51 2.02
CA LEU A 146 2.33 4.67 0.96
C LEU A 146 3.23 5.55 0.07
N GLY A 147 3.96 4.94 -0.87
CA GLY A 147 4.60 5.71 -1.93
C GLY A 147 3.58 6.27 -2.91
N SER A 148 4.08 7.07 -3.86
CA SER A 148 3.24 7.75 -4.84
C SER A 148 2.47 6.74 -5.71
N PRO A 149 1.13 6.83 -5.80
CA PRO A 149 0.35 5.99 -6.70
C PRO A 149 0.72 6.24 -8.17
N VAL A 150 1.18 7.46 -8.50
CA VAL A 150 1.65 7.80 -9.84
C VAL A 150 2.90 7.01 -10.19
N TYR A 151 3.93 7.02 -9.33
CA TYR A 151 5.14 6.23 -9.57
C TYR A 151 4.86 4.72 -9.53
N TYR A 152 4.02 4.27 -8.61
CA TYR A 152 3.63 2.85 -8.53
C TYR A 152 2.98 2.37 -9.84
N ARG A 153 2.15 3.21 -10.46
CA ARG A 153 1.53 2.93 -11.76
C ARG A 153 2.49 3.08 -12.93
N GLU A 154 3.28 4.14 -12.97
CA GLU A 154 4.16 4.45 -14.11
C GLU A 154 5.36 3.50 -14.22
N MET A 155 5.86 3.01 -13.10
CA MET A 155 7.00 2.09 -13.08
C MET A 155 6.58 0.64 -13.34
N MET A 156 5.28 0.31 -13.43
CA MET A 156 4.83 -1.05 -13.69
C MET A 156 5.41 -1.59 -15.02
N VAL A 157 5.81 -2.86 -15.03
CA VAL A 157 6.34 -3.51 -16.23
C VAL A 157 5.18 -4.18 -16.98
N SER A 158 4.79 -3.58 -18.11
CA SER A 158 3.74 -4.09 -18.99
C SER A 158 4.33 -5.01 -20.05
N LEU A 159 3.91 -6.26 -20.07
CA LEU A 159 4.41 -7.31 -20.96
C LEU A 159 3.30 -7.76 -21.90
N ARG A 160 3.53 -7.70 -23.22
CA ARG A 160 2.55 -8.11 -24.24
C ARG A 160 3.14 -9.14 -25.17
N GLN A 161 2.34 -10.12 -25.56
CA GLN A 161 2.73 -11.04 -26.61
C GLN A 161 2.99 -10.27 -27.92
N GLY A 162 4.11 -10.53 -28.59
CA GLY A 162 4.57 -9.83 -29.79
C GLY A 162 5.22 -8.47 -29.54
N MET A 163 5.47 -8.11 -28.27
CA MET A 163 6.21 -6.90 -27.93
C MET A 163 7.69 -7.09 -28.28
N ASN A 164 8.25 -6.15 -29.04
CA ASN A 164 9.67 -6.10 -29.36
C ASN A 164 10.40 -5.38 -28.20
N ILE A 165 10.97 -6.17 -27.29
CA ILE A 165 11.72 -5.75 -26.12
C ILE A 165 12.76 -6.82 -25.80
N ASP A 166 13.99 -6.39 -25.56
CA ASP A 166 15.07 -7.29 -25.17
C ASP A 166 14.83 -7.84 -23.75
N ARG A 167 15.26 -9.08 -23.51
CA ARG A 167 15.08 -9.74 -22.21
C ARG A 167 15.83 -9.01 -21.10
N ASP A 168 17.05 -8.54 -21.37
CA ASP A 168 17.88 -7.88 -20.38
C ASP A 168 17.31 -6.49 -20.06
N GLU A 169 16.66 -5.81 -21.01
CA GLU A 169 15.86 -4.60 -20.73
C GLU A 169 14.70 -4.87 -19.77
N VAL A 170 13.99 -6.00 -19.92
CA VAL A 170 12.93 -6.39 -18.97
C VAL A 170 13.52 -6.64 -17.58
N ILE A 171 14.69 -7.27 -17.50
CA ILE A 171 15.40 -7.54 -16.25
C ILE A 171 15.79 -6.24 -15.54
N GLU A 172 16.37 -5.27 -16.26
CA GLU A 172 16.71 -3.96 -15.71
C GLU A 172 15.47 -3.27 -15.11
N ARG A 173 14.36 -3.23 -15.87
CA ARG A 173 13.11 -2.66 -15.38
C ARG A 173 12.55 -3.38 -14.16
N LEU A 174 12.70 -4.71 -14.06
CA LEU A 174 12.30 -5.47 -12.88
C LEU A 174 13.13 -5.10 -11.64
N VAL A 175 14.44 -4.90 -11.81
CA VAL A 175 15.33 -4.43 -10.74
C VAL A 175 14.94 -3.02 -10.28
N ASP A 176 14.62 -2.12 -11.22
CA ASP A 176 14.15 -0.76 -10.90
C ASP A 176 12.87 -0.73 -10.07
N ILE A 177 12.03 -1.78 -10.18
CA ILE A 177 10.83 -1.95 -9.35
C ILE A 177 11.02 -2.93 -8.18
N HIS A 178 12.26 -3.06 -7.73
CA HIS A 178 12.71 -3.79 -6.54
C HIS A 178 12.54 -5.31 -6.58
N TYR A 179 12.47 -5.92 -7.77
CA TYR A 179 12.57 -7.37 -7.86
C TYR A 179 14.03 -7.81 -7.78
N GLN A 180 14.25 -8.96 -7.14
CA GLN A 180 15.58 -9.54 -7.01
C GLN A 180 15.75 -10.74 -7.91
N ARG A 181 16.89 -10.83 -8.59
CA ARG A 181 17.24 -12.04 -9.33
C ARG A 181 17.60 -13.15 -8.34
N ASN A 182 16.91 -14.29 -8.41
CA ASN A 182 17.31 -15.48 -7.67
C ASN A 182 17.00 -16.76 -8.46
N ASP A 183 18.04 -17.37 -9.02
CA ASP A 183 17.93 -18.56 -9.86
C ASP A 183 17.71 -19.86 -9.04
N TYR A 184 17.96 -19.83 -7.72
CA TYR A 184 17.87 -20.98 -6.82
C TYR A 184 16.54 -21.04 -6.05
N GLU A 185 16.21 -19.94 -5.36
CA GLU A 185 15.02 -19.82 -4.52
C GLU A 185 14.03 -18.86 -5.17
N PHE A 186 13.01 -19.44 -5.79
CA PHE A 186 12.01 -18.73 -6.57
C PHE A 186 10.78 -18.42 -5.71
N GLU A 187 10.81 -17.23 -5.12
CA GLU A 187 9.79 -16.69 -4.22
C GLU A 187 9.25 -15.35 -4.75
N ARG A 188 8.21 -14.83 -4.10
CA ARG A 188 7.58 -13.55 -4.47
C ARG A 188 8.59 -12.40 -4.47
N GLY A 189 8.39 -11.46 -5.40
CA GLY A 189 9.30 -10.33 -5.57
C GLY A 189 10.64 -10.73 -6.19
N ARG A 190 10.73 -11.93 -6.77
CA ARG A 190 11.94 -12.42 -7.44
C ARG A 190 11.67 -12.82 -8.88
N PHE A 191 12.74 -12.86 -9.66
CA PHE A 191 12.73 -13.42 -11.00
C PHE A 191 13.95 -14.33 -11.23
N ARG A 192 13.87 -15.21 -12.22
CA ARG A 192 14.97 -16.09 -12.63
C ARG A 192 15.02 -16.26 -14.14
N VAL A 193 16.20 -16.59 -14.65
CA VAL A 193 16.45 -16.71 -16.09
C VAL A 193 16.88 -18.13 -16.45
N ARG A 194 16.25 -18.71 -17.47
CA ARG A 194 16.57 -20.04 -17.99
C ARG A 194 16.62 -19.99 -19.52
N GLY A 195 17.79 -19.62 -20.07
CA GLY A 195 17.94 -19.39 -21.50
C GLY A 195 17.05 -18.22 -21.95
N ASP A 196 16.15 -18.47 -22.90
CA ASP A 196 15.24 -17.47 -23.45
C ASP A 196 13.93 -17.34 -22.63
N VAL A 197 13.90 -17.92 -21.43
CA VAL A 197 12.75 -17.88 -20.53
C VAL A 197 13.06 -17.03 -19.31
N LEU A 198 12.22 -16.03 -19.07
CA LEU A 198 12.20 -15.23 -17.85
C LEU A 198 10.99 -15.65 -17.02
N GLU A 199 11.22 -16.15 -15.82
CA GLU A 199 10.16 -16.42 -14.86
C GLU A 199 10.15 -15.35 -13.79
N ILE A 200 8.99 -14.71 -13.58
CA ILE A 200 8.79 -13.61 -12.65
C ILE A 200 7.73 -14.07 -11.65
N PHE A 201 7.98 -13.89 -10.36
CA PHE A 201 7.00 -14.19 -9.31
C PHE A 201 6.46 -12.86 -8.76
N PRO A 202 5.32 -12.36 -9.25
CA PRO A 202 4.78 -11.07 -8.84
C PRO A 202 4.52 -10.98 -7.33
N SER A 203 4.75 -9.81 -6.75
CA SER A 203 4.54 -9.56 -5.31
C SER A 203 3.09 -9.78 -4.86
N SER A 204 2.10 -9.68 -5.75
CA SER A 204 0.68 -9.88 -5.46
C SER A 204 0.22 -11.36 -5.56
N PHE A 205 1.01 -12.24 -6.16
CA PHE A 205 0.61 -13.63 -6.44
C PHE A 205 0.97 -14.57 -5.29
N THR A 206 0.28 -15.72 -5.18
CA THR A 206 0.53 -16.73 -4.13
C THR A 206 1.21 -17.98 -4.69
N GLU A 207 0.54 -18.71 -5.58
CA GLU A 207 1.00 -20.01 -6.10
C GLU A 207 1.30 -19.95 -7.61
N LYS A 208 1.25 -18.74 -8.17
CA LYS A 208 1.41 -18.51 -9.60
C LYS A 208 2.59 -17.61 -9.87
N ALA A 209 3.24 -17.85 -11.01
CA ALA A 209 4.25 -16.98 -11.57
C ALA A 209 3.96 -16.74 -13.06
N LEU A 210 4.58 -15.69 -13.60
CA LEU A 210 4.58 -15.40 -15.02
C LEU A 210 5.82 -16.03 -15.64
N ARG A 211 5.64 -16.85 -16.68
CA ARG A 211 6.70 -17.33 -17.56
C ARG A 211 6.61 -16.57 -18.88
N VAL A 212 7.65 -15.81 -19.19
CA VAL A 212 7.79 -15.00 -20.41
C VAL A 212 8.83 -15.67 -21.29
N GLU A 213 8.40 -16.14 -22.44
CA GLU A 213 9.26 -16.82 -23.43
C GLU A 213 9.61 -15.84 -24.54
N PHE A 214 10.90 -15.69 -24.81
CA PHE A 214 11.45 -14.76 -25.80
C PHE A 214 11.89 -15.51 -27.07
N PHE A 215 11.83 -14.82 -28.20
CA PHE A 215 12.42 -15.23 -29.47
C PHE A 215 13.27 -14.08 -30.01
N GLY A 216 14.56 -14.07 -29.66
CA GLY A 216 15.39 -12.88 -29.81
C GLY A 216 14.83 -11.74 -28.95
N ASP A 217 14.60 -10.59 -29.56
CA ASP A 217 14.11 -9.38 -28.88
C ASP A 217 12.57 -9.29 -28.90
N GLU A 218 11.85 -10.40 -29.08
CA GLU A 218 10.38 -10.42 -29.11
C GLU A 218 9.82 -11.37 -28.07
N ILE A 219 8.78 -10.95 -27.34
CA ILE A 219 8.02 -11.84 -26.45
C ILE A 219 7.14 -12.78 -27.30
N ASP A 220 7.52 -14.05 -27.43
CA ASP A 220 6.71 -15.06 -28.14
C ASP A 220 5.44 -15.38 -27.35
N ARG A 221 5.56 -15.64 -26.03
CA ARG A 221 4.43 -16.09 -25.19
C ARG A 221 4.56 -15.64 -23.74
N ILE A 222 3.40 -15.44 -23.11
CA ILE A 222 3.27 -15.20 -21.69
C ILE A 222 2.35 -16.28 -21.11
N LEU A 223 2.83 -17.00 -20.11
CA LEU A 223 2.14 -18.11 -19.46
C LEU A 223 2.02 -17.81 -17.96
N GLU A 224 0.89 -18.18 -17.36
CA GLU A 224 0.80 -18.38 -15.92
C GLU A 224 1.20 -19.81 -15.60
N ILE A 225 2.12 -19.99 -14.66
CA ILE A 225 2.59 -21.29 -14.21
C ILE A 225 2.36 -21.46 -12.71
N ASP A 226 2.15 -22.69 -12.29
CA ASP A 226 2.18 -23.07 -10.88
C ASP A 226 3.63 -23.05 -10.37
N THR A 227 3.89 -22.37 -9.24
CA THR A 227 5.26 -22.13 -8.74
C THR A 227 5.92 -23.39 -8.17
N LEU A 228 5.13 -24.40 -7.77
CA LEU A 228 5.62 -25.63 -7.16
C LEU A 228 5.87 -26.72 -8.21
N THR A 229 4.94 -26.88 -9.14
CA THR A 229 4.96 -27.96 -10.15
C THR A 229 5.52 -27.51 -11.50
N GLY A 230 5.46 -26.21 -11.81
CA GLY A 230 5.81 -25.66 -13.11
C GLY A 230 4.76 -25.91 -14.20
N GLU A 231 3.59 -26.45 -13.84
CA GLU A 231 2.48 -26.69 -14.77
C GLU A 231 1.95 -25.37 -15.34
N VAL A 232 1.62 -25.36 -16.64
CA VAL A 232 1.03 -24.20 -17.30
C VAL A 232 -0.46 -24.14 -16.97
N LEU A 233 -0.87 -23.11 -16.24
CA LEU A 233 -2.24 -22.90 -15.79
C LEU A 233 -3.07 -22.12 -16.83
N ALA A 234 -2.47 -21.12 -17.46
CA ALA A 234 -3.14 -20.28 -18.45
C ALA A 234 -2.16 -19.62 -19.41
N ARG A 235 -2.64 -19.23 -20.59
CA ARG A 235 -1.93 -18.34 -21.51
C ARG A 235 -2.49 -16.93 -21.39
N ARG A 236 -1.61 -15.93 -21.40
CA ARG A 236 -1.97 -14.51 -21.35
C ARG A 236 -1.49 -13.80 -22.61
N LEU A 237 -2.30 -12.85 -23.10
CA LEU A 237 -1.91 -11.95 -24.19
C LEU A 237 -1.18 -10.70 -23.66
N HIS A 238 -1.47 -10.34 -22.42
CA HIS A 238 -0.91 -9.21 -21.70
C HIS A 238 -0.81 -9.56 -20.22
N ALA A 239 0.26 -9.11 -19.57
CA ALA A 239 0.46 -9.18 -18.13
C ALA A 239 1.11 -7.89 -17.64
N VAL A 240 0.87 -7.54 -16.39
CA VAL A 240 1.49 -6.40 -15.71
C VAL A 240 2.21 -6.90 -14.48
N VAL A 241 3.43 -6.41 -14.27
CA VAL A 241 4.20 -6.64 -13.05
C VAL A 241 4.31 -5.32 -12.31
N PHE A 242 3.59 -5.22 -11.19
CA PHE A 242 3.68 -4.07 -10.29
C PHE A 242 4.93 -4.14 -9.41
N PRO A 243 5.39 -2.99 -8.88
CA PRO A 243 6.53 -2.94 -7.97
C PRO A 243 6.43 -3.89 -6.77
N ALA A 244 7.58 -4.44 -6.38
CA ALA A 244 7.70 -5.32 -5.21
C ALA A 244 7.70 -4.55 -3.87
N SER A 245 7.58 -3.21 -3.92
CA SER A 245 7.46 -2.34 -2.75
C SER A 245 6.49 -1.19 -3.04
N HIS A 246 5.72 -0.77 -2.03
CA HIS A 246 4.89 0.42 -2.12
C HIS A 246 5.68 1.73 -2.10
N TYR A 247 6.97 1.72 -1.75
CA TYR A 247 7.84 2.91 -1.69
C TYR A 247 8.82 2.99 -2.86
N VAL A 248 8.37 2.59 -4.05
CA VAL A 248 9.18 2.72 -5.26
C VAL A 248 9.35 4.20 -5.65
N THR A 249 10.55 4.57 -6.09
CA THR A 249 10.89 5.93 -6.51
C THR A 249 11.75 5.86 -7.78
N ALA A 250 11.49 6.72 -8.76
CA ALA A 250 12.30 6.78 -9.96
C ALA A 250 13.75 7.23 -9.65
N PRO A 251 14.78 6.74 -10.36
CA PRO A 251 16.18 7.08 -10.08
C PRO A 251 16.45 8.59 -10.04
N GLU A 252 15.90 9.36 -10.97
CA GLU A 252 16.06 10.83 -10.99
C GLU A 252 15.44 11.51 -9.76
N GLN A 253 14.34 10.96 -9.24
CA GLN A 253 13.69 11.47 -8.04
C GLN A 253 14.45 11.06 -6.77
N MET A 254 15.09 9.88 -6.77
CA MET A 254 15.96 9.45 -5.67
C MET A 254 17.14 10.42 -5.48
N GLU A 255 17.82 10.82 -6.56
CA GLU A 255 18.91 11.79 -6.48
C GLU A 255 18.46 13.15 -5.92
N LYS A 256 17.29 13.64 -6.35
CA LYS A 256 16.70 14.88 -5.80
C LYS A 256 16.35 14.73 -4.32
N ALA A 257 15.82 13.56 -3.93
CA ALA A 257 15.50 13.28 -2.54
C ALA A 257 16.75 13.25 -1.66
N ILE A 258 17.83 12.60 -2.12
CA ILE A 258 19.13 12.55 -1.44
C ILE A 258 19.66 13.96 -1.22
N GLN A 259 19.67 14.81 -2.27
CA GLN A 259 20.10 16.20 -2.15
C GLN A 259 19.24 16.97 -1.14
N GLY A 260 17.91 16.85 -1.19
CA GLY A 260 17.02 17.52 -0.25
C GLY A 260 17.22 17.07 1.20
N ILE A 261 17.54 15.79 1.42
CA ILE A 261 17.85 15.25 2.76
C ILE A 261 19.18 15.81 3.27
N GLU A 262 20.19 15.94 2.41
CA GLU A 262 21.48 16.54 2.77
C GLU A 262 21.35 18.02 3.14
N GLU A 263 20.55 18.78 2.38
CA GLU A 263 20.26 20.18 2.66
C GLU A 263 19.53 20.33 4.01
N GLU A 264 18.48 19.55 4.26
CA GLU A 264 17.77 19.58 5.55
C GLU A 264 18.65 19.14 6.72
N LEU A 265 19.52 18.15 6.51
CA LEU A 265 20.47 17.70 7.52
C LEU A 265 21.40 18.84 7.92
N GLU A 266 22.00 19.53 6.95
CA GLU A 266 22.92 20.64 7.22
C GLU A 266 22.22 21.78 7.98
N GLU A 267 21.02 22.18 7.55
CA GLU A 267 20.21 23.19 8.24
C GLU A 267 19.91 22.79 9.69
N ARG A 268 19.50 21.53 9.90
CA ARG A 268 19.15 21.00 11.24
C ARG A 268 20.38 20.89 12.14
N LEU A 269 21.55 20.52 11.61
CA LEU A 269 22.80 20.48 12.38
C LEU A 269 23.22 21.88 12.83
N GLN A 270 23.08 22.89 11.97
CA GLN A 270 23.36 24.28 12.33
C GLN A 270 22.42 24.81 13.42
N GLU A 271 21.15 24.42 13.39
CA GLU A 271 20.19 24.70 14.48
C GLU A 271 20.63 24.05 15.80
N LEU A 272 20.87 22.73 15.80
CA LEU A 272 21.25 21.99 17.01
C LEU A 272 22.58 22.49 17.60
N HIS A 273 23.57 22.84 16.77
CA HIS A 273 24.82 23.43 17.24
C HIS A 273 24.63 24.81 17.87
N ARG A 274 23.76 25.67 17.31
CA ARG A 274 23.42 26.98 17.92
C ARG A 274 22.70 26.84 19.25
N GLU A 275 21.94 25.77 19.43
CA GLU A 275 21.26 25.43 20.68
C GLU A 275 22.14 24.67 21.69
N GLU A 276 23.43 24.47 21.39
CA GLU A 276 24.38 23.67 22.19
C GLU A 276 23.96 22.20 22.38
N LYS A 277 23.08 21.67 21.51
CA LYS A 277 22.63 20.27 21.49
C LYS A 277 23.60 19.37 20.71
N LEU A 278 24.82 19.28 21.22
CA LEU A 278 25.95 18.62 20.51
C LEU A 278 25.74 17.10 20.36
N LEU A 279 25.13 16.44 21.35
CA LEU A 279 24.89 14.99 21.30
C LEU A 279 23.82 14.63 20.28
N GLU A 280 22.74 15.40 20.23
CA GLU A 280 21.65 15.27 19.27
C GLU A 280 22.16 15.51 17.85
N ALA A 281 23.00 16.53 17.64
CA ALA A 281 23.62 16.80 16.34
C ALA A 281 24.49 15.63 15.87
N GLN A 282 25.38 15.14 16.74
CA GLN A 282 26.25 14.01 16.41
C GLN A 282 25.44 12.74 16.06
N ARG A 283 24.38 12.46 16.83
CA ARG A 283 23.49 11.31 16.61
C ARG A 283 22.77 11.42 15.26
N LEU A 284 22.23 12.60 14.96
CA LEU A 284 21.49 12.86 13.74
C LEU A 284 22.39 12.74 12.51
N GLU A 285 23.59 13.32 12.58
CA GLU A 285 24.57 13.27 11.49
C GLU A 285 24.98 11.83 11.17
N GLN A 286 25.42 11.06 12.18
CA GLN A 286 25.88 9.69 11.98
C GLN A 286 24.82 8.83 11.32
N ARG A 287 23.59 8.88 11.83
CA ARG A 287 22.49 8.08 11.30
C ARG A 287 22.10 8.51 9.89
N THR A 288 21.91 9.81 9.68
CA THR A 288 21.40 10.31 8.39
C THR A 288 22.42 10.10 7.28
N ARG A 289 23.73 10.29 7.55
CA ARG A 289 24.78 10.01 6.56
C ARG A 289 24.86 8.53 6.20
N TYR A 290 24.71 7.62 7.16
CA TYR A 290 24.65 6.18 6.89
C TYR A 290 23.43 5.82 6.02
N ASP A 291 22.24 6.34 6.37
CA ASP A 291 21.03 6.10 5.59
C ASP A 291 21.16 6.65 4.15
N LEU A 292 21.81 7.81 3.96
CA LEU A 292 22.12 8.40 2.65
C LEU A 292 23.09 7.55 1.82
N GLU A 293 24.11 6.98 2.45
CA GLU A 293 25.07 6.10 1.78
C GLU A 293 24.37 4.83 1.27
N MET A 294 23.50 4.23 2.10
CA MET A 294 22.66 3.10 1.71
C MET A 294 21.69 3.43 0.56
N MET A 295 21.08 4.62 0.59
CA MET A 295 20.20 5.08 -0.49
C MET A 295 20.94 5.23 -1.83
N ARG A 296 22.20 5.69 -1.83
CA ARG A 296 23.02 5.81 -3.05
C ARG A 296 23.45 4.47 -3.63
N GLU A 297 23.93 3.57 -2.77
CA GLU A 297 24.53 2.30 -3.20
C GLU A 297 23.48 1.22 -3.52
N VAL A 298 22.38 1.20 -2.75
CA VAL A 298 21.39 0.10 -2.79
C VAL A 298 20.00 0.59 -3.21
N GLY A 299 19.73 1.90 -3.19
CA GLY A 299 18.41 2.46 -3.48
C GLY A 299 17.39 2.33 -2.33
N ILE A 300 17.78 1.74 -1.20
CA ILE A 300 16.93 1.57 -0.02
C ILE A 300 17.75 1.59 1.28
N CYS A 301 17.15 2.04 2.38
CA CYS A 301 17.73 1.99 3.71
C CYS A 301 16.72 1.49 4.77
N LYS A 302 17.21 1.11 5.95
CA LYS A 302 16.34 0.68 7.05
C LYS A 302 15.56 1.89 7.58
N GLY A 303 14.23 1.84 7.49
CA GLY A 303 13.40 2.97 7.92
C GLY A 303 13.24 4.05 6.86
N ILE A 304 13.38 3.69 5.58
CA ILE A 304 13.24 4.59 4.42
C ILE A 304 11.94 5.41 4.44
N GLU A 305 10.89 4.91 5.08
CA GLU A 305 9.61 5.62 5.23
C GLU A 305 9.76 6.99 5.93
N ASN A 306 10.78 7.18 6.78
CA ASN A 306 11.05 8.46 7.45
C ASN A 306 11.53 9.55 6.49
N TYR A 307 11.95 9.17 5.28
CA TYR A 307 12.33 10.07 4.20
C TYR A 307 11.23 10.22 3.13
N SER A 308 10.05 9.64 3.36
CA SER A 308 8.96 9.56 2.37
C SER A 308 8.58 10.90 1.75
N ARG A 309 8.60 12.01 2.51
CA ARG A 309 8.34 13.35 1.95
C ARG A 309 9.34 13.72 0.85
N HIS A 310 10.63 13.53 1.11
CA HIS A 310 11.69 13.79 0.14
C HIS A 310 11.59 12.87 -1.07
N LEU A 311 11.38 11.57 -0.82
CA LEU A 311 11.24 10.54 -1.87
C LEU A 311 10.06 10.84 -2.81
N THR A 312 8.96 11.38 -2.27
CA THR A 312 7.77 11.74 -3.04
C THR A 312 7.81 13.15 -3.62
N GLY A 313 8.82 13.97 -3.28
CA GLY A 313 8.93 15.36 -3.74
C GLY A 313 7.84 16.29 -3.20
N ARG A 314 7.16 15.90 -2.13
CA ARG A 314 6.09 16.68 -1.48
C ARG A 314 6.67 17.83 -0.67
N LYS A 315 5.90 18.90 -0.50
CA LYS A 315 6.28 20.03 0.36
C LYS A 315 6.10 19.69 1.83
N PRO A 316 6.83 20.35 2.75
CA PRO A 316 6.62 20.20 4.19
C PRO A 316 5.15 20.41 4.58
N GLY A 317 4.62 19.51 5.42
CA GLY A 317 3.23 19.54 5.90
C GLY A 317 2.18 18.96 4.94
N GLU A 318 2.49 18.73 3.66
CA GLU A 318 1.53 18.12 2.73
C GLU A 318 1.09 16.72 3.19
N PRO A 319 -0.17 16.32 2.90
CA PRO A 319 -0.68 15.01 3.29
C PRO A 319 0.07 13.89 2.56
N PRO A 320 0.38 12.78 3.25
CA PRO A 320 0.98 11.61 2.62
C PRO A 320 0.01 10.92 1.69
N TYR A 321 0.53 10.36 0.59
CA TYR A 321 -0.22 9.40 -0.20
C TYR A 321 -0.57 8.20 0.67
N CYS A 322 -1.78 7.71 0.59
CA CYS A 322 -2.29 6.57 1.34
C CYS A 322 -3.14 5.69 0.42
N LEU A 323 -3.81 4.66 0.94
CA LEU A 323 -4.63 3.79 0.10
C LEU A 323 -5.77 4.55 -0.60
N LEU A 324 -6.30 5.62 0.01
CA LEU A 324 -7.38 6.40 -0.57
C LEU A 324 -6.96 7.02 -1.91
N ASP A 325 -5.70 7.42 -2.06
CA ASP A 325 -5.16 8.02 -3.29
C ASP A 325 -4.96 6.99 -4.43
N PHE A 326 -5.09 5.70 -4.14
CA PHE A 326 -5.03 4.61 -5.14
C PHE A 326 -6.40 4.34 -5.77
N PHE A 327 -7.48 4.82 -5.15
CA PHE A 327 -8.82 4.75 -5.72
C PHE A 327 -9.01 5.84 -6.79
N PRO A 328 -9.92 5.63 -7.76
CA PRO A 328 -10.37 6.71 -8.62
C PRO A 328 -11.09 7.79 -7.80
N GLU A 329 -11.20 9.00 -8.35
CA GLU A 329 -11.88 10.12 -7.68
C GLU A 329 -13.33 9.79 -7.25
N ASP A 330 -14.04 8.98 -8.03
CA ASP A 330 -15.39 8.53 -7.72
C ASP A 330 -15.42 7.13 -7.09
N PHE A 331 -15.17 7.06 -5.79
CA PHE A 331 -15.23 5.82 -5.00
C PHE A 331 -16.12 5.98 -3.76
N LEU A 332 -16.53 4.85 -3.17
CA LEU A 332 -17.37 4.81 -1.98
C LEU A 332 -16.54 4.41 -0.74
N VAL A 333 -16.75 5.10 0.38
CA VAL A 333 -16.22 4.68 1.69
C VAL A 333 -17.37 4.20 2.57
N VAL A 334 -17.26 2.97 3.07
CA VAL A 334 -18.15 2.40 4.08
C VAL A 334 -17.38 2.27 5.37
N ILE A 335 -17.85 2.90 6.44
CA ILE A 335 -17.21 2.82 7.76
C ILE A 335 -18.05 1.91 8.65
N ASP A 336 -17.59 0.68 8.87
CA ASP A 336 -18.23 -0.24 9.79
C ASP A 336 -17.94 0.13 11.24
N GLU A 337 -18.94 -0.10 12.11
CA GLU A 337 -18.94 0.32 13.52
C GLU A 337 -18.39 1.76 13.70
N SER A 338 -18.95 2.71 12.95
CA SER A 338 -18.44 4.09 12.84
C SER A 338 -18.25 4.81 14.16
N HIS A 339 -19.05 4.49 15.18
CA HIS A 339 -18.92 5.01 16.54
C HIS A 339 -17.59 4.64 17.22
N ILE A 340 -16.87 3.62 16.73
CA ILE A 340 -15.52 3.21 17.15
C ILE A 340 -14.50 3.65 16.10
N THR A 341 -14.77 3.36 14.83
CA THR A 341 -13.81 3.56 13.74
C THR A 341 -13.50 5.05 13.50
N VAL A 342 -14.48 5.95 13.59
CA VAL A 342 -14.28 7.39 13.39
C VAL A 342 -13.37 7.99 14.48
N PRO A 343 -13.61 7.78 15.78
CA PRO A 343 -12.66 8.20 16.82
C PRO A 343 -11.25 7.61 16.64
N GLN A 344 -11.15 6.35 16.19
CA GLN A 344 -9.86 5.70 15.94
C GLN A 344 -9.08 6.41 14.83
N ILE A 345 -9.71 6.70 13.68
CA ILE A 345 -9.10 7.48 12.57
C ILE A 345 -8.55 8.81 13.11
N ASN A 346 -9.36 9.55 13.88
CA ASN A 346 -8.97 10.83 14.45
C ASN A 346 -7.77 10.73 15.42
N GLY A 347 -7.66 9.62 16.16
CA GLY A 347 -6.59 9.41 17.15
C GLY A 347 -5.22 9.04 16.56
N MET A 348 -5.17 8.51 15.33
CA MET A 348 -3.92 7.94 14.78
C MET A 348 -2.81 8.99 14.62
N TYR A 349 -3.14 10.19 14.13
CA TYR A 349 -2.16 11.25 13.91
C TYR A 349 -1.52 11.75 15.21
N ALA A 350 -2.31 12.03 16.25
CA ALA A 350 -1.80 12.63 17.48
C ALA A 350 -0.78 11.71 18.19
N GLY A 351 -1.03 10.40 18.20
CA GLY A 351 -0.11 9.41 18.76
C GLY A 351 1.19 9.31 17.97
N ASP A 352 1.12 9.29 16.63
CA ASP A 352 2.30 9.22 15.77
C ASP A 352 3.16 10.49 15.88
N PHE A 353 2.53 11.66 15.83
CA PHE A 353 3.19 12.96 15.98
C PHE A 353 3.92 13.07 17.32
N SER A 354 3.25 12.77 18.45
CA SER A 354 3.87 12.83 19.78
C SER A 354 5.14 11.99 19.88
N ARG A 355 5.07 10.74 19.39
CA ARG A 355 6.22 9.81 19.38
C ARG A 355 7.37 10.33 18.51
N LYS A 356 7.08 10.82 17.30
CA LYS A 356 8.12 11.28 16.36
C LYS A 356 8.71 12.62 16.75
N SER A 357 7.95 13.54 17.33
CA SER A 357 8.47 14.81 17.83
C SER A 357 9.57 14.57 18.84
N THR A 358 9.39 13.60 19.75
CA THR A 358 10.45 13.20 20.69
C THR A 358 11.69 12.65 19.98
N LEU A 359 11.55 11.87 18.91
CA LEU A 359 12.71 11.41 18.13
C LEU A 359 13.45 12.58 17.45
N VAL A 360 12.72 13.56 16.93
CA VAL A 360 13.29 14.75 16.26
C VAL A 360 13.97 15.70 17.24
N ASP A 361 13.35 15.93 18.40
CA ASP A 361 13.87 16.80 19.45
C ASP A 361 15.22 16.31 19.99
N TYR A 362 15.38 14.98 20.05
CA TYR A 362 16.59 14.32 20.53
C TYR A 362 17.50 13.82 19.39
N GLY A 363 17.35 14.33 18.16
CA GLY A 363 18.29 14.07 17.06
C GLY A 363 18.36 12.62 16.57
N PHE A 364 17.32 11.81 16.76
CA PHE A 364 17.22 10.48 16.16
C PHE A 364 16.72 10.52 14.71
N ARG A 365 15.93 11.53 14.34
CA ARG A 365 15.35 11.71 13.00
C ARG A 365 15.32 13.18 12.60
N LEU A 366 15.31 13.44 11.29
CA LEU A 366 15.09 14.77 10.74
C LEU A 366 13.64 15.25 10.98
N PRO A 367 13.40 16.57 10.99
CA PRO A 367 12.05 17.13 11.05
C PRO A 367 11.09 16.56 10.00
N SER A 368 11.58 16.27 8.78
CA SER A 368 10.82 15.61 7.72
C SER A 368 10.18 14.27 8.10
N ALA A 369 10.69 13.59 9.12
CA ALA A 369 10.11 12.34 9.58
C ALA A 369 8.68 12.54 10.12
N LEU A 370 8.32 13.76 10.56
CA LEU A 370 6.96 14.11 10.97
C LEU A 370 5.98 14.14 9.79
N ASP A 371 6.47 14.35 8.57
CA ASP A 371 5.67 14.34 7.33
C ASP A 371 5.41 12.92 6.79
N ASN A 372 6.12 11.91 7.33
CA ASN A 372 5.70 10.53 7.26
C ASN A 372 4.70 10.29 8.38
N ARG A 373 3.40 10.24 8.12
CA ARG A 373 2.37 10.17 9.17
C ARG A 373 1.12 9.50 8.63
N PRO A 374 0.14 9.12 9.47
CA PRO A 374 -1.21 8.91 8.98
C PRO A 374 -1.86 10.26 8.61
N LEU A 375 -2.94 10.20 7.83
CA LEU A 375 -3.78 11.36 7.55
C LEU A 375 -4.31 11.99 8.85
N ARG A 376 -4.41 13.32 8.86
CA ARG A 376 -5.23 14.03 9.84
C ARG A 376 -6.70 13.84 9.49
N PHE A 377 -7.59 14.02 10.46
CA PHE A 377 -9.01 13.79 10.24
C PHE A 377 -9.60 14.75 9.19
N ASP A 378 -9.11 15.98 9.12
CA ASP A 378 -9.48 16.96 8.08
C ASP A 378 -8.96 16.61 6.68
N GLU A 379 -7.91 15.78 6.59
CA GLU A 379 -7.38 15.29 5.30
C GLU A 379 -8.08 14.02 4.83
N PHE A 380 -8.72 13.28 5.76
CA PHE A 380 -9.52 12.09 5.45
C PHE A 380 -10.92 12.44 4.91
N LEU A 381 -11.50 13.56 5.35
CA LEU A 381 -12.80 14.07 4.90
C LEU A 381 -12.68 14.82 3.58
#